data_AF-A0A7M2Y6A1-F1
#
_entry.id   AF-A0A7M2Y6A1-F1
#
_cell.length_a   1.000
_cell.length_b   1.000
_cell.length_c   1.000
_cell.angle_alpha   90.00
_cell.angle_beta   90.00
_cell.angle_gamma   90.00
#
_symmetry.space_group_name_H-M   'P 1'
#
loop_
_entity.id
_entity.type
_entity.pdbx_description
1 polymer ?
#
loop_
_entity_poly.entity_id
_entity_poly.type
_entity_poly.pdbx_seq_one_letter_code
_entity_poly.pdbx_strand_id
1 'polypeptide(L)'
;MKKFNILIILFFISLFLNSCAQTTKLTNGTKVLSKKFKNTSKFDASTLKNIDIDYFYEKVDFYMADKNFNKIREIGSDTNRKIQFYKNGRVRFFSLGIEGANPKNAGRRGIIFTRDNSLVINSQTANQDGNLSVGTYKVKVLGEKIYLLDISSTLFFKPSQYMCYEYVKTYKIPEDWKKYSADW
;
A
#
# COMPACT_ATOMS: atom_id res chain seq x y z
N MET A 1 -20.63 -37.85 22.30
CA MET A 1 -20.85 -36.87 21.21
C MET A 1 -20.76 -35.38 21.61
N LYS A 2 -21.06 -34.94 22.85
CA LYS A 2 -21.01 -33.51 23.22
C LYS A 2 -19.62 -32.85 23.22
N LYS A 3 -18.54 -33.59 23.51
CA LYS A 3 -17.16 -33.04 23.59
C LYS A 3 -16.53 -32.71 22.23
N PHE A 4 -16.92 -33.42 21.16
CA PHE A 4 -16.37 -33.21 19.82
C PHE A 4 -16.89 -31.91 19.17
N ASN A 5 -18.16 -31.56 19.42
CA ASN A 5 -18.76 -30.31 18.95
C ASN A 5 -18.15 -29.07 19.63
N ILE A 6 -17.77 -29.15 20.91
CA ILE A 6 -17.16 -28.03 21.64
C ILE A 6 -15.75 -27.72 21.10
N LEU A 7 -14.98 -28.76 20.72
CA LEU A 7 -13.63 -28.59 20.18
C LEU A 7 -13.65 -27.93 18.78
N ILE A 8 -14.62 -28.30 17.94
CA ILE A 8 -14.83 -27.68 16.62
C ILE A 8 -15.24 -26.21 16.78
N ILE A 9 -16.14 -25.90 17.71
CA ILE A 9 -16.57 -24.52 17.98
C ILE A 9 -15.40 -23.67 18.50
N LEU A 10 -14.57 -24.20 19.41
CA LEU A 10 -13.36 -23.51 19.88
C LEU A 10 -12.33 -23.28 18.76
N PHE A 11 -12.17 -24.25 17.85
CA PHE A 11 -11.31 -24.10 16.67
C PHE A 11 -11.79 -22.97 15.76
N PHE A 12 -13.10 -22.89 15.45
CA PHE A 12 -13.66 -21.79 14.67
C PHE A 12 -13.54 -20.44 15.39
N ILE A 13 -13.81 -20.36 16.70
CA ILE A 13 -13.67 -19.11 17.48
C ILE A 13 -12.22 -18.60 17.50
N SER A 14 -11.23 -19.49 17.61
CA SER A 14 -9.81 -19.11 17.58
C SER A 14 -9.34 -18.56 16.21
N LEU A 15 -9.99 -18.98 15.12
CA LEU A 15 -9.74 -18.45 13.77
C LEU A 15 -10.29 -17.02 13.61
N PHE A 16 -11.40 -16.68 14.28
CA PHE A 16 -12.00 -15.34 14.23
C PHE A 16 -11.27 -14.31 15.10
N LEU A 17 -10.68 -14.71 16.23
CA LEU A 17 -9.97 -13.78 17.12
C LEU A 17 -8.63 -13.28 16.57
N ASN A 18 -8.07 -13.94 15.54
CA ASN A 18 -6.77 -13.58 14.95
C ASN A 18 -6.88 -12.81 13.62
N SER A 19 -8.07 -12.61 13.05
CA SER A 19 -8.22 -12.06 11.69
C SER A 19 -8.44 -10.55 11.62
N CYS A 20 -8.74 -9.88 12.74
CA CYS A 20 -8.87 -8.43 12.74
C CYS A 20 -7.49 -7.75 12.58
N ALA A 21 -7.26 -7.15 11.42
CA ALA A 21 -6.11 -6.28 11.20
C ALA A 21 -6.11 -5.19 12.27
N GLN A 22 -5.02 -5.06 13.03
CA GLN A 22 -4.94 -4.01 14.04
C GLN A 22 -4.90 -2.65 13.36
N THR A 23 -5.72 -1.74 13.86
CA THR A 23 -5.88 -0.39 13.32
C THR A 23 -5.68 0.64 14.41
N THR A 24 -5.32 1.86 14.00
CA THR A 24 -5.32 3.06 14.82
C THR A 24 -6.01 4.18 14.05
N LYS A 25 -6.39 5.26 14.73
CA LYS A 25 -6.94 6.45 14.10
C LYS A 25 -5.87 7.53 14.00
N LEU A 26 -5.82 8.19 12.85
CA LEU A 26 -5.11 9.45 12.68
C LEU A 26 -5.82 10.57 13.45
N THR A 27 -5.15 11.70 13.65
CA THR A 27 -5.72 12.89 14.32
C THR A 27 -7.04 13.34 13.68
N ASN A 28 -7.17 13.18 12.37
CA ASN A 28 -8.38 13.53 11.61
C ASN A 28 -9.47 12.42 11.64
N GLY A 29 -9.31 11.38 12.45
CA GLY A 29 -10.26 10.26 12.57
C GLY A 29 -10.09 9.14 11.54
N THR A 30 -9.24 9.32 10.52
CA THR A 30 -9.00 8.30 9.48
C THR A 30 -8.43 7.02 10.10
N LYS A 31 -9.07 5.87 9.83
CA LYS A 31 -8.58 4.56 10.27
C LYS A 31 -7.39 4.13 9.41
N VAL A 32 -6.31 3.71 10.05
CA VAL A 32 -5.12 3.18 9.40
C VAL A 32 -4.64 1.88 10.04
N LEU A 33 -3.91 1.05 9.30
CA LEU A 33 -3.25 -0.13 9.86
C LEU A 33 -2.18 0.30 10.87
N SER A 34 -2.24 -0.25 12.08
CA SER A 34 -1.34 0.07 13.20
C SER A 34 -0.28 -0.99 13.47
N LYS A 35 -0.47 -2.22 12.98
CA LYS A 35 0.55 -3.29 13.06
C LYS A 35 1.50 -3.22 11.87
N LYS A 36 2.79 -3.42 12.17
CA LYS A 36 3.87 -3.60 11.20
C LYS A 36 3.44 -4.58 10.11
N PHE A 37 3.50 -4.11 8.87
CA PHE A 37 3.31 -4.95 7.69
C PHE A 37 4.21 -6.18 7.81
N LYS A 38 3.70 -7.41 7.73
CA LYS A 38 4.51 -8.62 7.98
C LYS A 38 5.84 -8.71 7.20
N ASN A 39 5.95 -8.00 6.07
CA ASN A 39 7.13 -7.97 5.21
C ASN A 39 8.11 -6.81 5.51
N THR A 40 8.01 -6.11 6.65
CA THR A 40 8.99 -5.05 7.00
C THR A 40 10.42 -5.56 7.01
N SER A 41 10.64 -6.81 7.42
CA SER A 41 11.98 -7.44 7.46
C SER A 41 12.55 -7.79 6.09
N LYS A 42 11.72 -7.74 5.03
CA LYS A 42 12.15 -7.99 3.64
C LYS A 42 12.59 -6.71 2.93
N PHE A 43 12.44 -5.56 3.59
CA PHE A 43 12.97 -4.31 3.06
C PHE A 43 14.49 -4.33 3.11
N ASP A 44 15.10 -3.93 2.02
CA ASP A 44 16.51 -3.63 1.90
C ASP A 44 16.67 -2.26 1.25
N ALA A 45 17.69 -1.49 1.66
CA ALA A 45 17.89 -0.12 1.16
C ALA A 45 18.04 -0.05 -0.38
N SER A 46 18.57 -1.10 -1.02
CA SER A 46 18.68 -1.19 -2.48
C SER A 46 17.32 -1.18 -3.19
N THR A 47 16.23 -1.50 -2.48
CA THR A 47 14.84 -1.41 -2.97
C THR A 47 14.50 0.02 -3.41
N LEU A 48 15.14 1.03 -2.81
CA LEU A 48 14.93 2.45 -3.10
C LEU A 48 15.94 3.04 -4.09
N LYS A 49 16.88 2.24 -4.64
CA LYS A 49 18.00 2.77 -5.45
C LYS A 49 17.59 3.67 -6.64
N ASN A 50 16.41 3.42 -7.20
CA ASN A 50 15.87 4.16 -8.35
C ASN A 50 14.71 5.08 -7.95
N ILE A 51 14.42 5.23 -6.65
CA ILE A 51 13.34 6.06 -6.13
C ILE A 51 13.97 7.19 -5.33
N ASP A 52 13.77 8.41 -5.81
CA ASP A 52 14.17 9.60 -5.08
C ASP A 52 13.18 9.85 -3.95
N ILE A 53 13.63 9.64 -2.72
CA ILE A 53 12.82 9.73 -1.50
C ILE A 53 12.64 11.16 -1.00
N ASP A 54 13.35 12.14 -1.58
CA ASP A 54 13.21 13.55 -1.23
C ASP A 54 12.08 14.23 -2.03
N TYR A 55 11.35 13.49 -2.87
CA TYR A 55 10.27 14.00 -3.71
C TYR A 55 8.95 13.29 -3.48
N PHE A 56 7.85 14.00 -3.76
CA PHE A 56 6.55 13.42 -3.93
C PHE A 56 6.36 12.86 -5.34
N TYR A 57 5.49 11.86 -5.45
CA TYR A 57 5.03 11.31 -6.73
C TYR A 57 3.52 11.47 -6.81
N GLU A 58 3.01 12.16 -7.82
CA GLU A 58 1.58 12.39 -8.00
C GLU A 58 1.04 11.47 -9.09
N LYS A 59 -0.16 10.94 -8.86
CA LYS A 59 -0.82 10.06 -9.81
C LYS A 59 -1.26 10.87 -11.02
N VAL A 60 -0.84 10.45 -12.21
CA VAL A 60 -1.19 11.10 -13.49
C VAL A 60 -2.10 10.25 -14.36
N ASP A 61 -2.13 8.93 -14.16
CA ASP A 61 -2.97 8.03 -14.96
C ASP A 61 -3.46 6.80 -14.15
N PHE A 62 -4.56 6.21 -14.61
CA PHE A 62 -5.19 5.02 -14.04
C PHE A 62 -5.90 4.21 -15.14
N TYR A 63 -5.38 3.02 -15.41
CA TYR A 63 -5.80 2.20 -16.56
C TYR A 63 -5.75 0.69 -16.29
N MET A 64 -6.35 -0.12 -17.16
CA MET A 64 -6.10 -1.57 -17.15
C MET A 64 -4.83 -1.89 -17.90
N ALA A 65 -3.98 -2.72 -17.32
CA ALA A 65 -2.73 -3.18 -17.91
C ALA A 65 -2.60 -4.71 -17.86
N ASP A 66 -1.71 -5.26 -18.68
CA ASP A 66 -1.28 -6.65 -18.53
C ASP A 66 -0.28 -6.82 -17.36
N LYS A 67 0.15 -8.06 -17.11
CA LYS A 67 1.14 -8.39 -16.07
C LYS A 67 2.52 -7.74 -16.27
N ASN A 68 2.78 -7.20 -17.46
CA ASN A 68 4.03 -6.58 -17.89
C ASN A 68 3.93 -5.05 -17.91
N PHE A 69 2.85 -4.48 -17.37
CA PHE A 69 2.55 -3.04 -17.34
C PHE A 69 2.20 -2.43 -18.70
N ASN A 70 1.90 -3.23 -19.73
CA ASN A 70 1.42 -2.72 -21.00
C ASN A 70 -0.03 -2.29 -20.85
N LYS A 71 -0.35 -1.05 -21.21
CA LYS A 71 -1.70 -0.50 -21.17
C LYS A 71 -2.60 -1.25 -22.16
N ILE A 72 -3.73 -1.74 -21.67
CA ILE A 72 -4.75 -2.46 -22.45
C ILE A 72 -5.91 -1.54 -22.78
N ARG A 73 -6.44 -0.82 -21.78
CA ARG A 73 -7.58 0.10 -21.97
C ARG A 73 -7.69 1.12 -20.84
N GLU A 74 -8.35 2.23 -21.13
CA GLU A 74 -8.76 3.22 -20.13
C GLU A 74 -9.91 2.69 -19.27
N ILE A 75 -10.00 3.18 -18.02
CA ILE A 75 -11.10 2.88 -17.08
C ILE A 75 -11.71 4.13 -16.45
N GLY A 76 -11.38 5.31 -17.01
CA GLY A 76 -11.87 6.59 -16.55
C GLY A 76 -11.01 7.21 -15.45
N SER A 77 -11.55 8.21 -14.78
CA SER A 77 -10.85 8.94 -13.72
C SER A 77 -10.91 8.21 -12.39
N ASP A 78 -9.84 8.32 -11.61
CA ASP A 78 -9.82 7.95 -10.20
C ASP A 78 -9.27 9.12 -9.39
N THR A 79 -9.58 9.14 -8.09
CA THR A 79 -9.13 10.15 -7.12
C THR A 79 -7.66 10.52 -7.24
N ASN A 80 -7.35 11.81 -7.16
CA ASN A 80 -5.97 12.29 -7.10
C ASN A 80 -5.27 11.73 -5.86
N ARG A 81 -4.06 11.22 -6.07
CA ARG A 81 -3.25 10.56 -5.04
C ARG A 81 -1.81 10.99 -5.17
N LYS A 82 -1.14 11.02 -4.02
CA LYS A 82 0.28 11.34 -3.92
C LYS A 82 0.97 10.31 -3.05
N ILE A 83 2.21 9.96 -3.41
CA ILE A 83 3.03 8.99 -2.69
C ILE A 83 4.28 9.68 -2.16
N GLN A 84 4.64 9.31 -0.93
CA GLN A 84 5.91 9.64 -0.30
C GLN A 84 6.62 8.36 0.15
N PHE A 85 7.92 8.28 -0.10
CA PHE A 85 8.78 7.18 0.32
C PHE A 85 9.68 7.63 1.48
N TYR A 86 9.93 6.74 2.44
CA TYR A 86 10.80 6.97 3.59
C TYR A 86 12.03 6.07 3.50
N LYS A 87 13.16 6.53 4.07
CA LYS A 87 14.45 5.80 4.09
C LYS A 87 14.35 4.36 4.60
N ASN A 88 13.41 4.07 5.48
CA ASN A 88 13.17 2.75 6.06
C ASN A 88 12.16 1.89 5.26
N GLY A 89 11.90 2.25 4.01
CA GLY A 89 11.00 1.53 3.12
C GLY A 89 9.52 1.81 3.36
N ARG A 90 9.15 2.64 4.34
CA ARG A 90 7.75 3.02 4.50
C ARG A 90 7.26 3.85 3.33
N VAL A 91 5.99 3.62 2.97
CA VAL A 91 5.33 4.30 1.87
C VAL A 91 4.04 4.89 2.39
N ARG A 92 3.82 6.16 2.10
CA ARG A 92 2.62 6.90 2.53
C ARG A 92 1.83 7.34 1.31
N PHE A 93 0.55 7.00 1.31
CA PHE A 93 -0.38 7.32 0.22
C PHE A 93 -1.38 8.37 0.68
N PHE A 94 -1.26 9.58 0.16
CA PHE A 94 -2.25 10.63 0.35
C PHE A 94 -3.37 10.48 -0.67
N SER A 95 -4.60 10.78 -0.24
CA SER A 95 -5.81 10.67 -1.06
C SER A 95 -6.77 11.79 -0.66
N LEU A 96 -7.67 12.17 -1.58
CA LEU A 96 -8.78 13.11 -1.31
C LEU A 96 -8.32 14.49 -0.81
N GLY A 97 -7.13 14.94 -1.22
CA GLY A 97 -6.56 16.22 -0.78
C GLY A 97 -6.14 16.28 0.70
N ILE A 98 -6.24 15.17 1.43
CA ILE A 98 -5.85 15.11 2.85
C ILE A 98 -4.36 14.84 2.94
N GLU A 99 -3.59 15.89 3.18
CA GLU A 99 -2.13 15.88 3.31
C GLU A 99 -1.69 16.43 4.68
N GLY A 100 -0.42 16.19 5.04
CA GLY A 100 0.14 16.78 6.25
C GLY A 100 1.49 16.17 6.61
N ALA A 101 2.41 17.01 7.10
CA ALA A 101 3.78 16.63 7.41
C ALA A 101 3.87 15.40 8.33
N ASN A 102 3.21 15.45 9.47
CA ASN A 102 3.21 14.37 10.45
C ASN A 102 2.39 13.17 9.95
N PRO A 103 2.96 11.97 9.86
CA PRO A 103 2.24 10.74 9.55
C PRO A 103 1.00 10.50 10.39
N LYS A 104 0.98 10.93 11.66
CA LYS A 104 -0.19 10.82 12.55
C LYS A 104 -1.41 11.60 12.06
N ASN A 105 -1.26 12.52 11.11
CA ASN A 105 -2.36 13.39 10.64
C ASN A 105 -3.00 12.92 9.32
N ALA A 106 -2.24 12.30 8.42
CA ALA A 106 -2.75 11.96 7.08
C ALA A 106 -2.09 10.72 6.46
N GLY A 107 -2.67 10.21 5.38
CA GLY A 107 -2.07 9.24 4.48
C GLY A 107 -2.19 7.77 4.91
N ARG A 108 -2.53 6.88 3.98
CA ARG A 108 -2.54 5.43 4.19
C ARG A 108 -1.13 4.87 4.27
N ARG A 109 -1.01 3.73 4.94
CA ARG A 109 0.26 3.10 5.27
C ARG A 109 0.66 2.05 4.24
N GLY A 110 1.96 1.91 4.01
CA GLY A 110 2.54 0.84 3.21
C GLY A 110 4.02 0.60 3.50
N ILE A 111 4.56 -0.43 2.85
CA ILE A 111 5.97 -0.83 2.87
C ILE A 111 6.38 -1.27 1.47
N ILE A 112 7.51 -0.78 0.98
CA ILE A 112 8.17 -1.27 -0.23
C ILE A 112 9.25 -2.29 0.15
N PHE A 113 9.36 -3.36 -0.61
CA PHE A 113 10.36 -4.41 -0.42
C PHE A 113 10.59 -5.18 -1.73
N THR A 114 11.61 -6.04 -1.75
CA THR A 114 11.85 -6.94 -2.87
C THR A 114 11.28 -8.33 -2.57
N ARG A 115 10.58 -8.93 -3.54
CA ARG A 115 10.08 -10.30 -3.49
C ARG A 115 10.27 -10.93 -4.86
N ASP A 116 10.95 -12.08 -4.92
CA ASP A 116 11.20 -12.82 -6.15
C ASP A 116 11.79 -11.92 -7.26
N ASN A 117 12.84 -11.17 -6.89
CA ASN A 117 13.54 -10.18 -7.73
C ASN A 117 12.65 -9.06 -8.30
N SER A 118 11.43 -8.90 -7.79
CA SER A 118 10.50 -7.84 -8.17
C SER A 118 10.30 -6.85 -7.02
N LEU A 119 10.21 -5.56 -7.35
CA LEU A 119 9.78 -4.54 -6.38
C LEU A 119 8.29 -4.70 -6.10
N VAL A 120 7.93 -4.66 -4.82
CA VAL A 120 6.56 -4.85 -4.34
C VAL A 120 6.25 -3.82 -3.26
N ILE A 121 5.02 -3.29 -3.27
CA ILE A 121 4.46 -2.52 -2.16
C ILE A 121 3.29 -3.27 -1.56
N ASN A 122 3.34 -3.51 -0.25
CA ASN A 122 2.15 -3.83 0.51
C ASN A 122 1.59 -2.54 1.09
N SER A 123 0.31 -2.26 0.84
CA SER A 123 -0.35 -1.05 1.30
C SER A 123 -1.72 -1.35 1.87
N GLN A 124 -2.17 -0.51 2.79
CA GLN A 124 -3.53 -0.52 3.27
C GLN A 124 -4.53 -0.29 2.13
N THR A 125 -5.54 -1.15 2.08
CA THR A 125 -6.76 -1.02 1.27
C THR A 125 -7.98 -1.08 2.19
N ALA A 126 -9.13 -0.64 1.68
CA ALA A 126 -10.40 -0.70 2.40
C ALA A 126 -11.46 -1.32 1.48
N ASN A 127 -12.34 -2.16 2.04
CA ASN A 127 -13.54 -2.60 1.33
C ASN A 127 -14.68 -1.56 1.48
N GLN A 128 -15.84 -1.83 0.88
CA GLN A 128 -17.01 -0.94 0.94
C GLN A 128 -17.53 -0.73 2.37
N ASP A 129 -17.34 -1.71 3.26
CA ASP A 129 -17.74 -1.62 4.68
C ASP A 129 -16.71 -0.87 5.54
N GLY A 130 -15.64 -0.35 4.95
CA GLY A 130 -14.56 0.34 5.68
C GLY A 130 -13.62 -0.60 6.45
N ASN A 131 -13.70 -1.92 6.21
CA ASN A 131 -12.76 -2.88 6.76
C ASN A 131 -11.42 -2.76 6.05
N LEU A 132 -10.36 -2.63 6.84
CA LEU A 132 -9.00 -2.46 6.33
C LEU A 132 -8.33 -3.81 6.12
N SER A 133 -7.66 -3.95 4.98
CA SER A 133 -6.80 -5.09 4.65
C SER A 133 -5.50 -4.61 4.00
N VAL A 134 -4.63 -5.55 3.66
CA VAL A 134 -3.38 -5.28 2.95
C VAL A 134 -3.54 -5.68 1.50
N GLY A 135 -3.53 -4.70 0.60
CA GLY A 135 -3.34 -4.91 -0.82
C GLY A 135 -1.87 -5.02 -1.18
N THR A 136 -1.60 -5.63 -2.35
CA THR A 136 -0.24 -5.83 -2.87
C THR A 136 -0.14 -5.22 -4.26
N TYR A 137 0.88 -4.41 -4.47
CA TYR A 137 1.23 -3.84 -5.77
C TYR A 137 2.57 -4.39 -6.25
N LYS A 138 2.64 -4.81 -7.52
CA LYS A 138 3.94 -4.94 -8.21
C LYS A 138 4.37 -3.55 -8.66
N VAL A 139 5.65 -3.23 -8.52
CA VAL A 139 6.20 -1.91 -8.82
C VAL A 139 7.15 -1.98 -10.01
N LYS A 140 7.04 -1.01 -10.91
CA LYS A 140 8.02 -0.73 -11.96
C LYS A 140 8.43 0.73 -11.86
N VAL A 141 9.73 1.00 -11.88
CA VAL A 141 10.28 2.36 -11.84
C VAL A 141 11.01 2.61 -13.15
N LEU A 142 10.66 3.67 -13.87
CA LEU A 142 11.28 4.08 -15.14
C LEU A 142 11.56 5.58 -15.10
N GLY A 143 12.83 5.95 -14.88
CA GLY A 143 13.21 7.34 -14.69
C GLY A 143 12.42 7.99 -13.55
N GLU A 144 11.64 9.02 -13.87
CA GLU A 144 10.82 9.76 -12.90
C GLU A 144 9.43 9.16 -12.67
N LYS A 145 9.12 8.02 -13.32
CA LYS A 145 7.81 7.38 -13.25
C LYS A 145 7.81 6.15 -12.35
N ILE A 146 6.75 6.00 -11.56
CA ILE A 146 6.46 4.82 -10.76
C ILE A 146 5.12 4.26 -11.18
N TYR A 147 5.12 2.98 -11.58
CA TYR A 147 3.92 2.24 -11.94
C TYR A 147 3.59 1.25 -10.83
N LEU A 148 2.34 1.25 -10.39
CA LEU A 148 1.81 0.29 -9.41
C LEU A 148 0.75 -0.59 -10.06
N LEU A 149 1.02 -1.88 -10.20
CA LEU A 149 0.07 -2.87 -10.71
C LEU A 149 -0.59 -3.57 -9.52
N ASP A 150 -1.91 -3.42 -9.37
CA ASP A 150 -2.67 -4.05 -8.28
C ASP A 150 -2.80 -5.56 -8.53
N ILE A 151 -2.13 -6.34 -7.69
CA ILE A 151 -2.13 -7.81 -7.75
C ILE A 151 -2.78 -8.41 -6.49
N SER A 152 -3.59 -7.64 -5.77
CA SER A 152 -4.20 -8.09 -4.51
C SER A 152 -5.11 -9.30 -4.69
N SER A 153 -5.73 -9.46 -5.86
CA SER A 153 -6.64 -10.56 -6.19
C SER A 153 -5.95 -11.81 -6.77
N THR A 154 -4.62 -11.85 -6.89
CA THR A 154 -3.94 -12.91 -7.65
C THR A 154 -3.72 -14.23 -6.91
N LEU A 155 -4.14 -14.34 -5.64
CA LEU A 155 -3.83 -15.52 -4.83
C LEU A 155 -4.52 -16.79 -5.33
N PHE A 156 -5.71 -16.67 -5.92
CA PHE A 156 -6.52 -17.81 -6.39
C PHE A 156 -6.77 -17.81 -7.90
N PHE A 157 -6.63 -16.66 -8.57
CA PHE A 157 -6.83 -16.54 -10.01
C PHE A 157 -5.89 -15.50 -10.60
N LYS A 158 -5.34 -15.75 -11.78
CA LYS A 158 -4.51 -14.77 -12.50
C LYS A 158 -5.41 -14.07 -13.53
N PRO A 159 -5.90 -12.84 -13.25
CA PRO A 159 -6.71 -12.13 -14.23
C PRO A 159 -5.88 -11.77 -15.46
N SER A 160 -6.55 -11.63 -16.60
CA SER A 160 -5.91 -11.18 -17.85
C SER A 160 -5.55 -9.70 -17.82
N GLN A 161 -6.17 -8.91 -16.94
CA GLN A 161 -5.96 -7.48 -16.80
C GLN A 161 -5.89 -7.09 -15.32
N TYR A 162 -5.10 -6.06 -15.03
CA TYR A 162 -4.88 -5.52 -13.70
C TYR A 162 -5.08 -4.01 -13.69
N MET A 163 -5.52 -3.46 -12.57
CA MET A 163 -5.50 -2.01 -12.38
C MET A 163 -4.04 -1.54 -12.27
N CYS A 164 -3.67 -0.55 -13.07
CA CYS A 164 -2.36 0.08 -13.03
C CYS A 164 -2.49 1.58 -12.73
N TYR A 165 -1.67 2.05 -11.79
CA TYR A 165 -1.59 3.45 -11.41
C TYR A 165 -0.21 4.00 -11.83
N GLU A 166 -0.21 5.06 -12.62
CA GLU A 166 1.02 5.76 -13.01
C GLU A 166 1.20 7.00 -12.14
N TYR A 167 2.39 7.12 -11.54
CA TYR A 167 2.81 8.27 -10.76
C TYR A 167 4.06 8.89 -11.37
N VAL A 168 4.14 10.22 -11.34
CA VAL A 168 5.28 10.99 -11.84
C VAL A 168 5.89 11.77 -10.68
N LYS A 169 7.22 11.84 -10.62
CA LYS A 169 7.95 12.70 -9.68
C LYS A 169 7.52 14.15 -9.87
N THR A 170 7.20 14.84 -8.80
CA THR A 170 6.74 16.24 -8.84
C THR A 170 7.61 17.13 -7.97
N TYR A 171 7.11 17.53 -6.81
CA TYR A 171 7.75 18.52 -5.95
C TYR A 171 8.64 17.86 -4.90
N LYS A 172 9.72 18.55 -4.57
CA LYS A 172 10.57 18.18 -3.44
C LYS A 172 9.77 18.26 -2.14
N ILE A 173 9.95 17.29 -1.26
CA ILE A 173 9.36 17.27 0.08
C ILE A 173 9.92 18.46 0.87
N PRO A 174 9.07 19.30 1.48
CA PRO A 174 9.52 20.40 2.32
C PRO A 174 10.45 19.93 3.44
N GLU A 175 11.50 20.70 3.74
CA GLU A 175 12.50 20.29 4.73
C GLU A 175 11.91 20.10 6.14
N ASP A 176 10.88 20.89 6.50
CA ASP A 176 10.17 20.76 7.77
C ASP A 176 9.35 19.47 7.90
N TRP A 177 9.06 18.78 6.79
CA TRP A 177 8.41 17.47 6.80
C TRP A 177 9.38 16.34 7.15
N LYS A 178 10.68 16.51 6.86
CA LYS A 178 11.69 15.47 7.04
C LYS A 178 11.98 15.13 8.51
N LYS A 179 11.57 16.00 9.44
CA LYS A 179 11.66 15.74 10.89
C LYS A 179 10.71 14.62 11.36
N TYR A 180 9.69 14.28 10.58
CA TYR A 180 8.72 13.24 10.94
C TYR A 180 9.13 11.88 10.36
N SER A 181 9.31 10.90 11.23
CA SER A 181 9.58 9.52 10.86
C SER A 181 8.29 8.72 10.62
N ALA A 182 8.41 7.66 9.84
CA ALA A 182 7.36 6.67 9.62
C ALA A 182 7.71 5.38 10.40
N ASP A 183 6.96 5.06 11.45
CA ASP A 183 7.27 3.99 12.42
C ASP A 183 6.27 2.83 12.45
N TRP A 184 5.20 2.91 11.63
CA TRP A 184 4.19 1.85 11.52
C TRP A 184 4.72 0.52 11.00
#